data_AF-A0A6N2DLB5-F1
#
_entry.id   AF-A0A6N2DLB5-F1
#
_cell.length_a   1.000
_cell.length_b   1.000
_cell.length_c   1.000
_cell.angle_alpha   90.00
_cell.angle_beta   90.00
_cell.angle_gamma   90.00
#
_symmetry.space_group_name_H-M   'P 1'
#
loop_
_entity.id
_entity.type
_entity.pdbx_description
1 polymer ?
#
loop_
_entity_poly.entity_id
_entity_poly.type
_entity_poly.pdbx_seq_one_letter_code
_entity_poly.pdbx_strand_id
1 'polypeptide(L)' 'MANLTLTIDDELLRRARIRALELGTSVNAVVRTQLEAFAGGEIASEAMGRFAELAASATSGSGPEGRRWTRDDVHERSS' A
#
# COMPACT_ATOMS: atom_id res chain seq x y z
N MET A 1 2.76 -5.28 23.70
CA MET A 1 3.50 -4.17 23.04
C MET A 1 4.97 -4.33 23.36
N ALA A 2 5.84 -4.23 22.36
CA ALA A 2 7.30 -4.18 22.56
C ALA A 2 7.77 -2.72 22.63
N ASN A 3 8.88 -2.46 23.32
CA ASN A 3 9.51 -1.14 23.38
C ASN A 3 10.79 -1.14 22.52
N LEU A 4 11.03 -0.05 21.79
CA LEU A 4 12.22 0.14 20.96
C LEU A 4 12.93 1.42 21.41
N THR A 5 14.21 1.30 21.75
CA THR A 5 15.08 2.44 22.07
C THR A 5 16.01 2.69 20.89
N LEU A 6 16.03 3.93 20.39
CA LEU A 6 16.87 4.36 19.27
C LEU A 6 17.77 5.50 19.73
N THR A 7 19.07 5.40 19.44
CA THR A 7 19.99 6.53 19.55
C THR A 7 19.93 7.31 18.25
N ILE A 8 19.57 8.60 18.35
CA ILE A 8 19.37 9.50 17.21
C ILE A 8 20.09 10.81 17.54
N ASP A 9 20.65 11.47 16.54
CA ASP A 9 21.17 12.82 16.68
C ASP A 9 20.10 13.77 17.27
N ASP A 10 20.51 14.59 18.24
CA ASP A 10 19.59 15.43 19.02
C ASP A 10 18.92 16.50 18.15
N GLU A 11 19.66 17.09 17.20
CA GLU A 11 19.11 18.13 16.32
C GLU A 11 18.14 17.51 15.30
N LEU A 12 18.44 16.31 14.81
CA LEU A 12 17.49 15.56 14.00
C LEU A 12 16.20 15.26 14.77
N LEU A 13 16.31 14.77 16.02
CA LEU A 13 15.14 14.46 16.84
C LEU A 13 14.31 15.72 17.16
N ARG A 14 14.97 16.85 17.43
CA ARG A 14 14.32 18.14 17.67
C ARG A 14 13.51 18.59 16.45
N ARG A 15 14.09 18.58 15.26
CA ARG A 15 13.39 18.94 14.02
C ARG A 15 12.23 18.00 13.72
N ALA A 16 12.41 16.69 13.93
CA ALA A 16 11.34 15.71 13.76
C ALA A 16 10.17 15.96 14.72
N ARG A 17 10.44 16.33 15.97
CA ARG A 17 9.40 16.68 16.96
C ARG A 17 8.62 17.93 16.55
N ILE A 18 9.31 18.99 16.14
CA ILE A 18 8.65 20.22 15.66
C ILE A 18 7.73 19.88 14.48
N ARG A 19 8.24 19.13 13.50
CA ARG A 19 7.46 18.74 12.33
C ARG A 19 6.26 17.86 12.68
N ALA A 20 6.43 16.93 13.61
CA ALA A 20 5.33 16.08 14.07
C ALA A 20 4.22 16.92 14.74
N LEU A 21 4.59 17.90 15.57
CA LEU A 21 3.64 18.81 16.20
C LEU A 21 2.87 19.65 15.19
N GLU A 22 3.54 20.21 14.18
CA GLU A 22 2.90 20.96 13.08
C GLU A 22 1.85 20.12 12.35
N LEU A 23 2.08 18.80 12.24
CA LEU A 23 1.18 17.85 11.59
C LEU A 23 0.16 17.22 12.55
N GLY A 24 0.11 17.65 13.82
CA GLY A 24 -0.80 17.09 14.83
C GLY A 24 -0.52 15.62 15.17
N THR A 25 0.73 15.17 15.05
CA THR A 25 1.17 13.79 15.32
C THR A 25 2.37 13.74 16.28
N SER A 26 2.94 12.55 16.49
CA SER A 26 4.14 12.35 17.31
C SER A 26 5.23 11.60 16.53
N VAL A 27 6.49 11.79 16.92
CA VAL A 27 7.61 11.04 16.33
C VAL A 27 7.41 9.53 16.49
N ASN A 28 6.86 9.08 17.62
CA ASN A 28 6.57 7.65 17.84
C ASN A 28 5.53 7.11 16.86
N ALA A 29 4.49 7.90 16.53
CA ALA A 29 3.50 7.51 15.53
C ALA A 29 4.14 7.41 14.13
N VAL A 30 4.98 8.38 13.76
CA VAL A 30 5.71 8.36 12.48
C VAL A 30 6.64 7.14 12.38
N VAL A 31 7.42 6.86 13.42
CA VAL A 31 8.30 5.68 13.47
C VAL A 31 7.50 4.40 13.39
N ARG A 32 6.36 4.31 14.10
CA ARG A 32 5.47 3.15 14.00
C ARG A 32 4.99 2.94 12.57
N THR A 33 4.46 3.97 11.92
CA THR A 33 3.99 3.88 10.53
C THR A 33 5.11 3.47 9.58
N GLN A 34 6.33 3.96 9.79
CA GLN A 34 7.47 3.53 8.97
C GLN A 34 7.89 2.09 9.25
N LEU A 35 7.85 1.63 10.49
CA LEU A 35 8.11 0.23 10.83
C LEU A 35 7.02 -0.69 10.28
N GLU A 36 5.76 -0.27 10.29
CA GLU A 36 4.64 -0.99 9.67
C GLU A 36 4.83 -1.08 8.15
N ALA A 37 5.22 0.00 7.49
CA ALA A 37 5.51 0.00 6.05
C ALA A 37 6.75 -0.85 5.72
N PHE A 38 7.81 -0.76 6.54
CA PHE A 38 9.03 -1.54 6.40
C PHE A 38 8.78 -3.04 6.59
N ALA A 39 7.99 -3.41 7.60
CA ALA A 39 7.54 -4.78 7.82
C ALA A 39 6.50 -5.23 6.76
N GLY A 40 5.78 -4.28 6.16
CA GLY A 40 4.72 -4.46 5.18
C GLY A 40 5.17 -4.93 3.79
N GLY A 41 6.45 -5.26 3.60
CA GLY A 41 6.91 -6.00 2.43
C GLY A 41 6.14 -7.30 2.21
N GLU A 42 5.70 -7.96 3.29
CA GLU A 42 4.89 -9.18 3.22
C GLU A 42 3.42 -8.92 2.86
N ILE A 43 2.77 -7.85 3.35
CA ILE A 43 1.34 -7.60 3.07
C ILE A 43 1.11 -7.19 1.61
N ALA A 44 1.98 -6.34 1.04
CA ALA A 44 1.91 -5.99 -0.37
C ALA A 44 2.26 -7.19 -1.27
N SER A 45 3.24 -8.02 -0.87
CA SER A 45 3.59 -9.25 -1.57
C SER A 45 2.47 -10.30 -1.49
N GLU A 46 1.82 -10.46 -0.35
CA GLU A 46 0.72 -11.39 -0.12
C GLU A 46 -0.57 -10.91 -0.80
N ALA A 47 -0.85 -9.60 -0.81
CA ALA A 47 -1.95 -9.03 -1.59
C ALA A 47 -1.72 -9.21 -3.11
N MET A 48 -0.49 -9.03 -3.59
CA MET A 48 -0.12 -9.29 -4.97
C MET A 48 -0.21 -10.79 -5.30
N GLY A 49 0.22 -11.66 -4.39
CA GLY A 49 0.10 -13.12 -4.50
C GLY A 49 -1.35 -13.57 -4.58
N ARG A 50 -2.21 -13.11 -3.66
CA ARG A 50 -3.65 -13.38 -3.69
C ARG A 50 -4.32 -12.83 -4.95
N PHE A 51 -3.90 -11.66 -5.43
CA PHE A 51 -4.39 -11.12 -6.71
C PHE A 51 -3.97 -12.00 -7.89
N ALA A 52 -2.73 -12.46 -7.92
CA ALA A 52 -2.22 -13.35 -8.97
C ALA A 52 -2.91 -14.73 -8.95
N GLU A 53 -3.15 -15.30 -7.77
CA GLU A 53 -3.92 -16.54 -7.61
C GLU A 53 -5.37 -16.36 -8.09
N LEU A 54 -6.02 -15.26 -7.71
CA LEU A 54 -7.36 -14.95 -8.17
C LEU A 54 -7.40 -14.80 -9.70
N ALA A 55 -6.44 -14.08 -10.29
CA ALA A 55 -6.33 -13.91 -11.73
C ALA A 55 -6.05 -15.23 -12.47
N ALA A 56 -5.23 -16.12 -11.90
CA ALA A 56 -4.96 -17.44 -12.46
C ALA A 56 -6.17 -18.38 -12.37
N SER A 57 -6.98 -18.25 -11.31
CA SER A 57 -8.21 -19.04 -11.12
C SER A 57 -9.42 -18.49 -11.87
N ALA A 58 -9.34 -17.25 -12.39
CA ALA A 58 -10.42 -16.63 -13.13
C ALA A 58 -10.62 -17.33 -14.48
N THR A 59 -11.81 -17.88 -14.68
CA THR A 59 -12.25 -18.47 -15.96
C THR A 59 -12.75 -17.41 -16.95
N SER A 60 -12.95 -16.17 -16.47
CA SER A 60 -13.27 -14.99 -17.26
C SER A 60 -12.01 -14.40 -17.88
N GLY A 61 -11.83 -14.64 -19.17
CA GLY A 61 -10.80 -14.00 -19.98
C GLY A 61 -11.42 -13.37 -21.23
N SER A 62 -10.59 -12.67 -22.00
CA SER A 62 -10.99 -12.09 -23.28
C SER A 62 -11.31 -13.15 -24.36
N GLY A 63 -11.37 -14.45 -24.02
CA GLY A 63 -11.51 -15.56 -24.96
C GLY A 63 -10.19 -15.86 -25.68
N PRO A 64 -10.09 -17.00 -26.41
CA PRO A 64 -8.85 -17.46 -27.04
C PRO A 64 -8.23 -16.47 -28.04
N GLU A 65 -9.02 -15.53 -28.58
CA GLU A 65 -8.53 -14.50 -29.51
C GLU A 65 -8.34 -13.11 -28.89
N GLY A 66 -8.62 -12.94 -27.59
CA GLY A 66 -8.47 -11.66 -26.91
C GLY A 66 -9.44 -10.59 -27.41
N ARG A 67 -10.71 -10.64 -26.99
CA ARG A 67 -11.71 -9.57 -27.16
C ARG A 67 -11.07 -8.19 -26.94
N ARG A 68 -11.08 -7.41 -28.02
CA ARG A 68 -10.62 -6.03 -28.06
C ARG A 68 -11.85 -5.14 -28.01
N TRP A 69 -12.24 -4.72 -26.81
CA TRP A 69 -13.28 -3.71 -26.67
C TRP A 69 -12.71 -2.34 -26.99
N THR A 70 -13.45 -1.59 -27.79
CA THR A 70 -13.30 -0.15 -27.92
C THR A 70 -14.02 0.53 -26.76
N ARG A 71 -13.70 1.80 -26.52
CA ARG A 71 -14.32 2.58 -25.43
C ARG A 71 -15.85 2.63 -25.56
N ASP A 72 -16.35 2.65 -26.79
CA ASP A 72 -17.77 2.77 -27.08
C ASP A 72 -18.52 1.46 -26.76
N ASP A 73 -17.89 0.29 -26.98
CA ASP A 73 -18.46 -1.04 -26.67
C ASP A 73 -18.77 -1.25 -25.18
N VAL A 74 -18.06 -0.55 -24.29
CA VAL A 74 -18.21 -0.68 -22.82
C VAL A 74 -19.38 0.16 -22.29
N HIS A 75 -19.76 1.21 -23.03
CA HIS A 75 -20.82 2.12 -22.64
C HIS A 75 -22.22 1.69 -23.12
N GLU A 76 -22.29 0.71 -24.03
CA GLU A 76 -23.55 0.12 -24.48
C GLU A 76 -24.06 -0.91 -23.47
N ARG A 77 -24.55 -0.46 -22.31
CA ARG A 77 -25.43 -1.29 -21.48
C ARG A 77 -26.82 -1.21 -22.09
N SER A 78 -27.21 -2.30 -22.74
CA SER A 78 -28.53 -2.53 -23.33
C SER A 78 -29.64 -2.17 -22.33
N SER A 79 -30.59 -1.35 -22.77
CA SER A 79 -31.89 -1.15 -22.12
C SER A 79 -32.76 -2.40 -22.20
#